data_AF-A0A5D0QIL0-F1
#
_entry.id   AF-A0A5D0QIL0-F1
#
_cell.length_a   1.000
_cell.length_b   1.000
_cell.length_c   1.000
_cell.angle_alpha   90.00
_cell.angle_beta   90.00
_cell.angle_gamma   90.00
#
_symmetry.space_group_name_H-M   'P 1'
#
loop_
_entity.id
_entity.type
_entity.pdbx_description
1 polymer ?
#
loop_
_entity_poly.entity_id
_entity_poly.type
_entity_poly.pdbx_seq_one_letter_code
_entity_poly.pdbx_strand_id
1 'polypeptide(L)'
;MNKIKKQFPDQLGCIKQIESIIYAERSKNGKEYAKNWLSTQEQHKTVMTNESYLLTFGDNTGHTNRLRGEGLILTIHGEKYAYDSFDINFRHHADKEWSIQYDVNDLSQVLAVSADGKERFMLEQKYIQPMALADRKDGDQEELDKIRAFNKKVTNMIVDERANNSRILEPFMDQPQLNDTLAKHLISDSLGQH
;
A
#
# COMPACT_ATOMS: atom_id res chain seq x y z
N MET A 1 -48.30 33.59 12.95
CA MET A 1 -47.40 32.59 12.32
C MET A 1 -46.17 33.21 11.60
N ASN A 2 -45.59 34.33 12.04
CA ASN A 2 -44.47 34.99 11.32
C ASN A 2 -43.20 35.28 12.15
N LYS A 3 -43.12 34.83 13.42
CA LYS A 3 -41.99 35.15 14.32
C LYS A 3 -40.76 34.24 14.18
N ILE A 4 -40.90 33.07 13.53
CA ILE A 4 -39.83 32.05 13.47
C ILE A 4 -38.89 32.24 12.26
N LYS A 5 -39.31 33.00 11.23
CA LYS A 5 -38.50 33.21 10.01
C LYS A 5 -37.16 33.94 10.27
N LYS A 6 -37.03 34.68 11.37
CA LYS A 6 -35.79 35.40 11.74
C LYS A 6 -34.85 34.58 12.64
N GLN A 7 -35.27 33.40 13.08
CA GLN A 7 -34.52 32.54 14.01
C GLN A 7 -34.09 31.21 13.37
N PHE A 8 -34.16 31.11 12.05
CA PHE A 8 -33.57 29.96 11.36
C PHE A 8 -32.05 30.00 11.55
N PRO A 9 -31.44 28.96 12.12
CA PRO A 9 -29.99 28.92 12.29
C PRO A 9 -29.31 28.88 10.91
N ASP A 10 -28.18 29.54 10.82
CA ASP A 10 -27.25 29.37 9.70
C ASP A 10 -26.58 28.00 9.78
N GLN A 11 -25.84 27.62 8.73
CA GLN A 11 -25.13 26.32 8.68
C GLN A 11 -24.25 26.12 9.92
N LEU A 12 -23.51 27.15 10.34
CA LEU A 12 -22.66 27.12 11.53
C LEU A 12 -23.49 26.93 12.81
N GLY A 13 -24.63 27.61 12.94
CA GLY A 13 -25.56 27.45 14.05
C GLY A 13 -26.12 26.04 14.14
N CYS A 14 -26.50 25.43 13.00
CA CYS A 14 -26.93 24.05 12.94
C CYS A 14 -25.81 23.07 13.37
N ILE A 15 -24.58 23.26 12.86
CA ILE A 15 -23.42 22.43 13.25
C ILE A 15 -23.19 22.50 14.77
N LYS A 16 -23.17 23.70 15.34
CA LYS A 16 -22.98 23.89 16.79
C LYS A 16 -24.10 23.26 17.61
N GLN A 17 -25.34 23.33 17.14
CA GLN A 17 -26.47 22.67 17.82
C GLN A 17 -26.30 21.15 17.80
N ILE A 18 -25.93 20.56 16.66
CA ILE A 18 -25.68 19.12 16.55
C ILE A 18 -24.52 18.71 17.46
N GLU A 19 -23.40 19.43 17.42
CA GLU A 19 -22.27 19.19 18.31
C GLU A 19 -22.69 19.23 19.78
N SER A 20 -23.46 20.25 20.18
CA SER A 20 -23.92 20.40 21.56
C SER A 20 -24.81 19.23 22.02
N ILE A 21 -25.68 18.72 21.13
CA ILE A 21 -26.53 17.57 21.40
C ILE A 21 -25.67 16.31 21.56
N ILE A 22 -24.73 16.08 20.63
CA ILE A 22 -23.79 14.95 20.69
C ILE A 22 -22.98 14.99 21.99
N TYR A 23 -22.44 16.15 22.37
CA TYR A 23 -21.68 16.28 23.61
C TYR A 23 -22.53 16.05 24.85
N ALA A 24 -23.76 16.57 24.88
CA ALA A 24 -24.67 16.35 26.00
C ALA A 24 -25.03 14.88 26.17
N GLU A 25 -25.28 14.15 25.07
CA GLU A 25 -25.56 12.73 25.10
C GLU A 25 -24.32 11.91 25.52
N ARG A 26 -23.17 12.19 24.91
CA ARG A 26 -21.88 11.56 25.28
C ARG A 26 -21.51 11.80 26.73
N SER A 27 -21.81 12.98 27.30
CA SER A 27 -21.53 13.25 28.71
C SER A 27 -22.38 12.41 29.66
N LYS A 28 -23.61 12.04 29.26
CA LYS A 28 -24.50 11.18 30.06
C LYS A 28 -24.14 9.71 29.91
N ASN A 29 -23.95 9.25 28.68
CA ASN A 29 -23.85 7.82 28.36
C ASN A 29 -22.40 7.34 28.22
N GLY A 30 -21.43 8.25 28.06
CA GLY A 30 -20.04 7.91 27.71
C GLY A 30 -19.32 7.08 28.78
N LYS A 31 -19.59 7.34 30.06
CA LYS A 31 -19.01 6.54 31.17
C LYS A 31 -19.50 5.10 31.14
N GLU A 32 -20.79 4.90 30.90
CA GLU A 32 -21.41 3.59 30.82
C GLU A 32 -20.94 2.85 29.55
N TYR A 33 -20.93 3.54 28.40
CA TYR A 33 -20.38 3.01 27.15
C TYR A 33 -18.93 2.54 27.31
N ALA A 34 -18.05 3.36 27.90
CA ALA A 34 -16.64 2.99 28.10
C ALA A 34 -16.50 1.76 29.01
N LYS A 35 -17.29 1.68 30.09
CA LYS A 35 -17.31 0.50 30.96
C LYS A 35 -17.76 -0.76 30.20
N ASN A 36 -18.84 -0.65 29.41
CA ASN A 36 -19.38 -1.75 28.63
C ASN A 36 -18.40 -2.18 27.52
N TRP A 37 -17.72 -1.24 26.87
CA TRP A 37 -16.70 -1.49 25.87
C TRP A 37 -15.52 -2.30 26.44
N LEU A 38 -15.05 -1.95 27.64
CA LEU A 38 -14.00 -2.71 28.33
C LEU A 38 -14.44 -4.13 28.69
N SER A 39 -15.72 -4.32 29.04
CA SER A 39 -16.29 -5.65 29.31
C SER A 39 -16.66 -6.45 28.05
N THR A 40 -16.60 -5.84 26.86
CA THR A 40 -16.97 -6.48 25.60
C THR A 40 -15.92 -7.53 25.24
N GLN A 41 -16.39 -8.72 24.87
CA GLN A 41 -15.51 -9.81 24.43
C GLN A 41 -14.78 -9.43 23.15
N GLU A 42 -13.52 -9.86 23.03
CA GLU A 42 -12.65 -9.47 21.92
C GLU A 42 -13.19 -9.88 20.55
N GLN A 43 -13.92 -10.99 20.46
CA GLN A 43 -14.58 -11.46 19.24
C GLN A 43 -15.60 -10.47 18.64
N HIS A 44 -16.10 -9.53 19.45
CA HIS A 44 -17.03 -8.49 19.00
C HIS A 44 -16.34 -7.14 18.74
N LYS A 45 -15.04 -7.03 19.01
CA LYS A 45 -14.25 -5.86 18.67
C LYS A 45 -13.61 -6.08 17.31
N THR A 46 -14.12 -5.37 16.31
CA THR A 46 -13.51 -5.33 14.99
C THR A 46 -12.72 -4.04 14.84
N VAL A 47 -11.41 -4.15 14.65
CA VAL A 47 -10.56 -3.01 14.35
C VAL A 47 -10.57 -2.79 12.85
N MET A 48 -10.91 -1.57 12.42
CA MET A 48 -10.82 -1.19 11.02
C MET A 48 -9.34 -1.13 10.61
N THR A 49 -8.96 -1.86 9.57
CA THR A 49 -7.59 -1.83 9.04
C THR A 49 -7.33 -0.50 8.33
N ASN A 50 -6.07 -0.06 8.29
CA ASN A 50 -5.66 1.14 7.55
C ASN A 50 -6.07 1.06 6.08
N GLU A 51 -5.95 -0.11 5.46
CA GLU A 51 -6.43 -0.35 4.10
C GLU A 51 -7.92 -0.03 3.95
N SER A 52 -8.76 -0.58 4.83
CA SER A 52 -10.21 -0.33 4.80
C SER A 52 -10.53 1.15 5.02
N TYR A 53 -9.79 1.78 5.93
CA TYR A 53 -9.91 3.20 6.24
C TYR A 53 -9.62 4.07 5.02
N LEU A 54 -8.44 3.90 4.40
CA LEU A 54 -8.05 4.63 3.19
C LEU A 54 -8.98 4.35 2.01
N LEU A 55 -9.47 3.12 1.87
CA LEU A 55 -10.43 2.79 0.82
C LEU A 55 -11.75 3.55 0.97
N THR A 56 -12.20 3.77 2.20
CA THR A 56 -13.53 4.34 2.49
C THR A 56 -13.48 5.86 2.64
N PHE A 57 -12.43 6.38 3.25
CA PHE A 57 -12.31 7.78 3.68
C PHE A 57 -11.09 8.49 3.08
N GLY A 58 -10.19 7.77 2.42
CA GLY A 58 -9.02 8.36 1.78
C GLY A 58 -9.42 9.30 0.65
N ASP A 59 -8.66 10.39 0.53
CA ASP A 59 -8.75 11.30 -0.60
C ASP A 59 -7.96 10.74 -1.78
N ASN A 60 -8.29 11.19 -2.99
CA ASN A 60 -7.67 10.73 -4.21
C ASN A 60 -6.89 11.83 -4.94
N THR A 61 -5.93 11.40 -5.76
CA THR A 61 -5.17 12.32 -6.62
C THR A 61 -5.93 12.70 -7.90
N GLY A 62 -7.07 12.04 -8.17
CA GLY A 62 -7.89 12.25 -9.36
C GLY A 62 -7.31 11.68 -10.67
N HIS A 63 -6.10 11.12 -10.66
CA HIS A 63 -5.47 10.49 -11.81
C HIS A 63 -4.80 9.17 -11.44
N THR A 64 -4.58 8.31 -12.43
CA THR A 64 -3.87 7.06 -12.24
C THR A 64 -2.35 7.25 -12.35
N ASN A 65 -1.61 6.35 -11.72
CA ASN A 65 -0.15 6.33 -11.77
C ASN A 65 0.33 4.91 -12.10
N ARG A 66 1.39 4.81 -12.89
CA ARG A 66 2.00 3.54 -13.24
C ARG A 66 3.27 3.32 -12.44
N LEU A 67 3.49 2.07 -12.04
CA LEU A 67 4.69 1.66 -11.33
C LEU A 67 5.94 1.86 -12.20
N ARG A 68 6.98 2.49 -11.64
CA ARG A 68 8.31 2.64 -12.23
C ARG A 68 9.35 1.86 -11.42
N GLY A 69 10.57 1.75 -11.95
CA GLY A 69 11.66 1.05 -11.26
C GLY A 69 11.95 1.62 -9.86
N GLU A 70 11.85 2.94 -9.74
CA GLU A 70 11.99 3.71 -8.50
C GLU A 70 10.73 3.69 -7.60
N GLY A 71 9.71 2.89 -7.91
CA GLY A 71 8.45 2.83 -7.18
C GLY A 71 7.36 3.68 -7.85
N LEU A 72 6.35 4.04 -7.07
CA LEU A 72 5.21 4.83 -7.52
C LEU A 72 5.44 6.30 -7.13
N ILE A 73 5.58 7.18 -8.12
CA ILE A 73 5.74 8.61 -7.88
C ILE A 73 4.40 9.31 -8.00
N LEU A 74 4.03 10.03 -6.95
CA LEU A 74 2.80 10.77 -6.82
C LEU A 74 3.06 12.25 -6.69
N THR A 75 2.14 13.06 -7.19
CA THR A 75 2.13 14.50 -6.96
C THR A 75 0.93 14.83 -6.09
N ILE A 76 1.17 15.14 -4.82
CA ILE A 76 0.13 15.49 -3.86
C ILE A 76 0.39 16.94 -3.45
N HIS A 77 -0.62 17.80 -3.59
CA HIS A 77 -0.50 19.25 -3.34
C HIS A 77 0.68 19.95 -4.04
N GLY A 78 1.11 19.45 -5.21
CA GLY A 78 2.23 20.01 -5.98
C GLY A 78 3.62 19.49 -5.60
N GLU A 79 3.73 18.69 -4.55
CA GLU A 79 4.97 18.04 -4.13
C GLU A 79 5.04 16.59 -4.60
N LYS A 80 6.25 16.13 -4.93
CA LYS A 80 6.48 14.77 -5.41
C LYS A 80 6.85 13.85 -4.25
N TYR A 81 6.10 12.78 -4.12
CA TYR A 81 6.32 11.73 -3.14
C TYR A 81 6.60 10.41 -3.85
N ALA A 82 7.54 9.63 -3.32
CA ALA A 82 7.86 8.31 -3.84
C ALA A 82 7.38 7.25 -2.84
N TYR A 83 6.64 6.26 -3.33
CA TYR A 83 6.07 5.18 -2.53
C TYR A 83 6.52 3.82 -3.07
N ASP A 84 6.61 2.83 -2.20
CA ASP A 84 6.89 1.43 -2.57
C ASP A 84 6.19 0.45 -1.64
N SER A 85 6.22 -0.82 -2.01
CA SER A 85 5.78 -1.90 -1.13
C SER A 85 6.91 -2.90 -0.89
N PHE A 86 6.94 -3.44 0.32
CA PHE A 86 7.73 -4.64 0.63
C PHE A 86 7.01 -5.94 0.21
N ASP A 87 5.85 -5.85 -0.46
CA ASP A 87 5.24 -6.98 -1.15
C ASP A 87 5.79 -7.08 -2.59
N ILE A 88 6.43 -8.21 -2.90
CA ILE A 88 6.97 -8.52 -4.23
C ILE A 88 5.86 -8.60 -5.28
N ASN A 89 4.66 -9.02 -4.89
CA ASN A 89 3.54 -9.15 -5.82
C ASN A 89 3.17 -7.82 -6.47
N PHE A 90 3.36 -6.70 -5.78
CA PHE A 90 3.16 -5.38 -6.36
C PHE A 90 4.06 -5.15 -7.60
N ARG A 91 5.29 -5.66 -7.58
CA ARG A 91 6.23 -5.57 -8.72
C ARG A 91 5.82 -6.45 -9.91
N HIS A 92 5.06 -7.53 -9.69
CA HIS A 92 4.53 -8.35 -10.79
C HIS A 92 3.43 -7.65 -11.59
N HIS A 93 2.84 -6.58 -11.07
CA HIS A 93 1.78 -5.80 -11.71
C HIS A 93 2.26 -4.44 -12.23
N ALA A 94 3.46 -4.38 -12.79
CA ALA A 94 4.07 -3.16 -13.32
C ALA A 94 3.40 -2.61 -14.59
N ASP A 95 2.60 -3.43 -15.26
CA ASP A 95 1.79 -3.09 -16.42
C ASP A 95 0.53 -2.29 -16.05
N LYS A 96 0.07 -2.39 -14.80
CA LYS A 96 -1.20 -1.81 -14.35
C LYS A 96 -1.09 -0.35 -13.98
N GLU A 97 -2.22 0.33 -14.12
CA GLU A 97 -2.46 1.68 -13.63
C GLU A 97 -3.16 1.63 -12.27
N TRP A 98 -2.67 2.47 -11.35
CA TRP A 98 -3.10 2.50 -9.96
C TRP A 98 -3.75 3.84 -9.62
N SER A 99 -4.97 3.77 -9.09
CA SER A 99 -5.58 4.89 -8.37
C SER A 99 -5.08 4.90 -6.93
N ILE A 100 -4.81 6.08 -6.38
CA ILE A 100 -4.24 6.20 -5.04
C ILE A 100 -5.22 6.86 -4.10
N GLN A 101 -5.43 6.21 -2.96
CA GLN A 101 -6.11 6.75 -1.80
C GLN A 101 -5.08 7.09 -0.71
N TYR A 102 -5.14 8.29 -0.16
CA TYR A 102 -4.24 8.76 0.90
C TYR A 102 -5.02 9.50 2.00
N ASP A 103 -4.45 9.59 3.19
CA ASP A 103 -4.98 10.44 4.25
C ASP A 103 -4.36 11.84 4.12
N VAL A 104 -5.19 12.88 4.13
CA VAL A 104 -4.75 14.28 4.03
C VAL A 104 -3.92 14.68 5.26
N ASN A 105 -4.12 14.02 6.40
CA ASN A 105 -3.39 14.31 7.64
C ASN A 105 -2.10 13.48 7.79
N ASP A 106 -1.99 12.35 7.08
CA ASP A 106 -0.86 11.43 7.17
C ASP A 106 -0.52 10.83 5.80
N LEU A 107 0.60 11.28 5.24
CA LEU A 107 1.12 10.83 3.95
C LEU A 107 2.13 9.68 4.06
N SER A 108 2.36 9.14 5.27
CA SER A 108 3.35 8.07 5.49
C SER A 108 2.98 6.78 4.74
N GLN A 109 1.69 6.51 4.59
CA GLN A 109 1.16 5.34 3.91
C GLN A 109 0.05 5.73 2.94
N VAL A 110 0.00 5.02 1.81
CA VAL A 110 -1.04 5.20 0.79
C VAL A 110 -1.54 3.85 0.31
N LEU A 111 -2.77 3.82 -0.21
CA LEU A 111 -3.37 2.63 -0.78
C LEU A 111 -3.41 2.75 -2.30
N ALA A 112 -2.73 1.83 -2.98
CA ALA A 112 -2.85 1.64 -4.42
C ALA A 112 -3.99 0.67 -4.74
N VAL A 113 -4.93 1.13 -5.55
CA VAL A 113 -6.12 0.39 -5.98
C VAL A 113 -6.09 0.25 -7.50
N SER A 114 -6.25 -0.97 -8.00
CA SER A 114 -6.31 -1.20 -9.45
C SER A 114 -7.58 -0.60 -10.05
N ALA A 115 -7.59 -0.38 -11.38
CA ALA A 115 -8.77 0.14 -12.08
C ALA A 115 -10.05 -0.68 -11.82
N ASP A 116 -9.92 -2.01 -11.68
CA ASP A 116 -11.03 -2.92 -11.38
C ASP A 116 -11.41 -2.99 -9.89
N GLY A 117 -10.62 -2.37 -9.01
CA GLY A 117 -10.83 -2.36 -7.55
C GLY A 117 -10.56 -3.69 -6.83
N LYS A 118 -10.12 -4.72 -7.56
CA LYS A 118 -9.86 -6.08 -7.06
C LYS A 118 -8.51 -6.23 -6.38
N GLU A 119 -7.50 -5.53 -6.89
CA GLU A 119 -6.14 -5.59 -6.36
C GLU A 119 -5.84 -4.31 -5.60
N ARG A 120 -5.26 -4.50 -4.42
CA ARG A 120 -5.02 -3.45 -3.45
C ARG A 120 -3.69 -3.71 -2.78
N PHE A 121 -2.84 -2.68 -2.75
CA PHE A 121 -1.54 -2.76 -2.15
C PHE A 121 -1.31 -1.54 -1.26
N MET A 122 -1.00 -1.80 0.02
CA MET A 122 -0.50 -0.76 0.91
C MET A 122 0.94 -0.42 0.50
N LEU A 123 1.18 0.87 0.30
CA LEU A 123 2.49 1.41 -0.03
C LEU A 123 2.96 2.33 1.11
N GLU A 124 4.25 2.31 1.36
CA GLU A 124 4.93 3.15 2.34
C GLU A 124 5.75 4.21 1.63
N GLN A 125 5.80 5.42 2.20
CA GLN A 125 6.64 6.48 1.67
C GLN A 125 8.10 6.07 1.76
N LYS A 126 8.83 6.26 0.66
CA LYS A 126 10.27 5.95 0.62
C LYS A 126 11.04 6.86 1.57
N TYR A 127 11.78 6.22 2.46
CA TYR A 127 12.72 6.92 3.32
C TYR A 127 13.92 7.46 2.53
N ILE A 128 14.16 8.76 2.61
CA ILE A 128 15.29 9.43 1.94
C ILE A 128 16.49 9.34 2.86
N GLN A 129 17.42 8.46 2.54
CA GLN A 129 18.62 8.29 3.33
C GLN A 129 19.68 9.34 2.99
N PRO A 130 20.37 9.90 3.99
CA PRO A 130 21.52 10.75 3.74
C PRO A 130 22.66 9.93 3.13
N MET A 131 23.30 10.51 2.12
CA MET A 131 24.44 9.87 1.46
C MET A 131 25.69 9.88 2.35
N ALA A 132 25.87 10.92 3.16
CA ALA A 132 26.99 11.04 4.08
C ALA A 132 26.72 10.28 5.39
N LEU A 133 27.70 9.47 5.82
CA LEU A 133 27.65 8.76 7.10
C LEU A 133 27.53 9.71 8.30
N ALA A 134 28.11 10.91 8.19
CA ALA A 134 28.08 11.92 9.25
C ALA A 134 26.69 12.54 9.47
N ASP A 135 25.84 12.54 8.44
CA ASP A 135 24.49 13.12 8.49
C ASP A 135 23.44 12.10 8.94
N ARG A 136 23.86 10.87 9.26
CA ARG A 136 22.95 9.81 9.67
C ARG A 136 22.31 10.12 11.01
N LYS A 137 20.99 9.92 11.07
CA LYS A 137 20.19 10.04 12.27
C LYS A 137 19.87 8.66 12.85
N ASP A 138 19.41 8.68 14.08
CA ASP A 138 18.87 7.50 14.74
C ASP A 138 17.68 6.97 13.93
N GLY A 139 17.67 5.67 13.60
CA GLY A 139 16.70 5.04 12.71
C GLY A 139 17.14 4.84 11.25
N ASP A 140 18.12 5.58 10.73
CA ASP A 140 18.58 5.43 9.33
C ASP A 140 19.14 4.04 9.05
N GLN A 141 19.85 3.48 10.04
CA GLN A 141 20.44 2.16 9.94
C GLN A 141 19.36 1.06 9.91
N GLU A 142 18.27 1.25 10.66
CA GLU A 142 17.17 0.30 10.68
C GLU A 142 16.43 0.27 9.34
N GLU A 143 16.14 1.44 8.75
CA GLU A 143 15.55 1.54 7.41
C GLU A 143 16.43 0.93 6.34
N LEU A 144 17.75 1.16 6.42
CA LEU A 144 18.74 0.50 5.57
C LEU A 144 18.66 -1.03 5.65
N ASP A 145 18.61 -1.55 6.88
CA ASP A 145 18.65 -2.98 7.12
C ASP A 145 17.32 -3.65 6.70
N LYS A 146 16.17 -2.98 6.84
CA LYS A 146 14.89 -3.41 6.24
C LYS A 146 15.00 -3.58 4.73
N ILE A 147 15.52 -2.56 4.03
CA ILE A 147 15.69 -2.59 2.57
C ILE A 147 16.66 -3.70 2.15
N ARG A 148 17.78 -3.86 2.86
CA ARG A 148 18.75 -4.93 2.59
C ARG A 148 18.15 -6.31 2.79
N ALA A 149 17.40 -6.51 3.87
CA ALA A 149 16.73 -7.78 4.16
C ALA A 149 15.72 -8.13 3.05
N PHE A 150 14.93 -7.14 2.62
CA PHE A 150 13.99 -7.31 1.52
C PHE A 150 14.70 -7.66 0.20
N ASN A 151 15.72 -6.90 -0.20
CA ASN A 151 16.47 -7.15 -1.43
C ASN A 151 17.14 -8.52 -1.43
N LYS A 152 17.65 -8.97 -0.27
CA LYS A 152 18.20 -10.32 -0.11
C LYS A 152 17.12 -11.39 -0.32
N LYS A 153 15.92 -11.19 0.24
CA LYS A 153 14.77 -12.10 0.04
C LYS A 153 14.38 -12.19 -1.43
N VAL A 154 14.28 -11.05 -2.13
CA VAL A 154 13.98 -10.99 -3.56
C VAL A 154 15.05 -11.72 -4.38
N THR A 155 16.33 -11.48 -4.08
CA THR A 155 17.44 -12.13 -4.79
C THR A 155 17.39 -13.64 -4.62
N ASN A 156 17.15 -14.13 -3.40
CA ASN A 156 17.02 -15.56 -3.14
C ASN A 156 15.83 -16.16 -3.90
N MET A 157 14.68 -15.49 -3.91
CA MET A 157 13.52 -15.93 -4.67
C MET A 157 13.84 -16.10 -6.16
N ILE A 158 14.55 -15.15 -6.77
CA ILE A 158 14.98 -15.21 -8.18
C ILE A 158 15.94 -16.38 -8.41
N VAL A 159 16.88 -16.62 -7.49
CA VAL A 159 17.83 -17.74 -7.57
C VAL A 159 17.08 -19.07 -7.49
N ASP A 160 16.12 -19.20 -6.57
CA ASP A 160 15.31 -20.41 -6.39
C ASP A 160 14.44 -20.66 -7.62
N GLU A 161 13.81 -19.62 -8.18
CA GLU A 161 13.02 -19.72 -9.42
C GLU A 161 13.88 -20.19 -10.59
N ARG A 162 15.09 -19.63 -10.75
CA ARG A 162 16.04 -20.04 -11.79
C ARG A 162 16.48 -21.49 -11.62
N ALA A 163 16.76 -21.92 -10.40
CA ALA A 163 17.14 -23.31 -10.12
C ALA A 163 16.00 -24.28 -10.44
N ASN A 164 14.76 -23.92 -10.09
CA ASN A 164 13.58 -24.70 -10.44
C ASN A 164 13.38 -24.77 -11.96
N ASN A 165 13.55 -23.65 -12.67
CA ASN A 165 13.43 -23.61 -14.11
C ASN A 165 14.50 -24.47 -14.78
N SER A 166 15.76 -24.41 -14.32
CA SER A 166 16.85 -25.28 -14.79
C SER A 166 16.49 -26.75 -14.63
N ARG A 167 16.02 -27.14 -13.44
CA ARG A 167 15.62 -28.53 -13.15
C ARG A 167 14.48 -29.03 -14.04
N ILE A 168 13.55 -28.15 -14.43
CA ILE A 168 12.47 -28.48 -15.35
C ILE A 168 13.00 -28.60 -16.78
N LEU A 169 13.87 -27.69 -17.20
CA LEU A 169 14.37 -27.58 -18.58
C LEU A 169 15.47 -28.59 -18.92
N GLU A 170 16.34 -28.95 -17.97
CA GLU A 170 17.45 -29.91 -18.16
C GLU A 170 16.98 -31.23 -18.81
N PRO A 171 15.92 -31.91 -18.31
CA PRO A 171 15.38 -33.10 -18.97
C PRO A 171 14.89 -32.88 -20.41
N PHE A 172 14.41 -31.67 -20.76
CA PHE A 172 13.99 -31.36 -22.12
C PHE A 172 15.18 -31.08 -23.04
N MET A 173 16.28 -30.52 -22.52
CA MET A 173 17.50 -30.29 -23.30
C MET A 173 18.23 -31.59 -23.67
N ASP A 174 18.14 -32.60 -22.81
CA ASP A 174 18.76 -33.92 -23.02
C ASP A 174 17.92 -34.87 -23.90
N GLN A 175 16.72 -34.46 -24.34
CA GLN A 175 15.87 -35.30 -25.18
C GLN A 175 16.42 -35.41 -26.61
N PRO A 176 16.77 -36.62 -27.08
CA PRO A 176 17.39 -36.81 -28.41
C PRO A 176 16.47 -36.44 -29.57
N GLN A 177 15.14 -36.39 -29.34
CA GLN A 177 14.15 -36.02 -30.35
C GLN A 177 14.17 -34.52 -30.69
N LEU A 178 14.72 -33.67 -29.80
CA LEU A 178 14.81 -32.23 -30.00
C LEU A 178 16.10 -31.81 -30.72
N ASN A 179 17.10 -32.68 -30.83
CA ASN A 179 18.43 -32.38 -31.40
C ASN A 179 18.42 -31.93 -32.87
N ASP A 180 17.45 -32.39 -33.67
CA ASP A 180 17.31 -32.01 -35.10
C ASP A 180 16.21 -30.97 -35.35
N THR A 181 15.59 -30.43 -34.30
CA THR A 181 14.47 -29.47 -34.44
C THR A 181 14.89 -28.04 -34.14
N LEU A 182 14.39 -27.09 -34.95
CA LEU A 182 14.53 -25.63 -34.72
C LEU A 182 14.12 -25.20 -33.29
N ALA A 183 13.28 -26.00 -32.63
CA ALA A 183 12.86 -25.79 -31.25
C ALA A 183 14.02 -25.77 -30.26
N LYS A 184 15.09 -26.55 -30.47
CA LYS A 184 16.26 -26.53 -29.58
C LYS A 184 17.01 -25.20 -29.62
N HIS A 185 17.09 -24.55 -30.78
CA HIS A 185 17.69 -23.21 -30.91
C HIS A 185 16.83 -22.08 -30.32
N LEU A 186 15.58 -22.34 -29.94
CA LEU A 186 14.72 -21.38 -29.25
C LEU A 186 14.84 -21.48 -27.73
N ILE A 187 15.40 -22.58 -27.22
CA ILE A 187 15.64 -22.80 -25.79
C ILE A 187 17.12 -22.51 -25.55
N SER A 188 17.42 -21.73 -24.51
CA SER A 188 18.77 -21.38 -24.11
C SER A 188 18.97 -21.83 -22.67
N ASP A 189 20.11 -22.47 -22.40
CA ASP A 189 20.57 -22.72 -21.05
C ASP A 189 20.93 -21.38 -20.36
N SER A 190 21.05 -21.41 -19.04
CA SER A 190 21.44 -20.32 -18.13
C SER A 190 22.73 -19.59 -18.53
N LEU A 191 23.61 -20.22 -19.31
CA LEU A 191 24.85 -19.65 -19.87
C LEU A 191 24.70 -19.05 -21.28
N GLY A 192 23.48 -19.01 -21.83
CA GLY A 192 23.25 -18.53 -23.20
C GLY A 192 23.59 -19.54 -24.29
N GLN A 193 23.67 -20.83 -23.95
CA GLN A 193 24.05 -21.91 -24.88
C GLN A 193 22.81 -22.67 -25.34
N HIS A 194 22.80 -23.12 -26.60
CA HIS A 194 21.72 -23.89 -27.23
C HIS A 194 22.02 -25.38 -27.26
#